data_AF-A0A8I1M479-F1
#
_entry.id   AF-A0A8I1M479-F1
#
_cell.length_a   1.000
_cell.length_b   1.000
_cell.length_c   1.000
_cell.angle_alpha   90.00
_cell.angle_beta   90.00
_cell.angle_gamma   90.00
#
_symmetry.space_group_name_H-M   'P 1'
#
loop_
_entity.id
_entity.type
_entity.pdbx_description
1 polymer ?
#
loop_
_entity_poly.entity_id
_entity_poly.type
_entity_poly.pdbx_seq_one_letter_code
_entity_poly.pdbx_strand_id
1 'polypeptide(L)'
;MSTINSASSSSYASSSYVSGLTDLDTAELVQDAYDAKMEVADNVEAEIDEVELEIAAFEDLQTLLEALEDAAEDLTAATELDSSRDDVWVGKSAYLSSSDANTDASDVVGVLVDDTAETGTYTLEITQLATAHKLGGDTTTDSTTAMSLTGTISLVAGDDYEAVDIEITADMSLDDIADAINDQKSTTGVSASVLQISDDEFMLVLSAVDTGQEITFDSDGADTTMAQSLGLLAADGSYANELVEADQAIFSIDGVEVTRSSNTVDDVIDGVTLYLYAEEEGTEITLEIEEDASSAYSAIEAFVDAYNELRSFVITNQAYEAGEGADEDAVLFGDSLLSSVSSTVYDALSFTSDSDTYASLASIGITLDDSNYLVIDSEVLEEALVSDFDAVADLFSYSGSTDSDDLLVSEADGSYTGTFTVDIVTDADGNITSASVNGDDSLFTINGNKLVGVEGGAYEGVTLFFGGDSSQSVEVSITSGLAYDLTNSLDKYTNSSDGLIANRLERLEEQVDDLEEEVEDITADAEEYAAKLTERYSAIEAELYQLQLLREQLDALWGDDD
;
A
#
# COMPACT_ATOMS: atom_id res chain seq x y z
N MET A 1 15.65 20.69 12.36
CA MET A 1 16.98 21.34 12.24
C MET A 1 16.76 22.81 11.92
N SER A 2 16.25 23.57 12.90
CA SER A 2 16.08 25.02 12.76
C SER A 2 17.42 25.70 12.94
N THR A 3 17.76 26.56 11.99
CA THR A 3 19.00 27.33 12.01
C THR A 3 18.97 28.25 13.22
N ILE A 4 19.92 28.07 14.15
CA ILE A 4 20.29 29.04 15.18
C ILE A 4 20.26 30.43 14.53
N ASN A 5 19.20 31.19 14.78
CA ASN A 5 19.07 32.53 14.25
C ASN A 5 20.09 33.35 15.01
N SER A 6 21.21 33.60 14.35
CA SER A 6 22.27 34.45 14.86
C SER A 6 21.63 35.78 15.18
N ALA A 7 21.57 36.13 16.47
CA ALA A 7 21.21 37.44 16.99
C ALA A 7 21.60 38.52 15.98
N SER A 8 20.62 38.97 15.20
CA SER A 8 20.82 40.06 14.27
C SER A 8 20.97 41.28 15.14
N SER A 9 22.22 41.62 15.45
CA SER A 9 22.57 42.90 16.04
C SER A 9 22.18 43.99 15.02
N SER A 10 20.91 44.39 15.04
CA SER A 10 20.39 45.55 14.33
C SER A 10 21.00 46.76 15.03
N SER A 11 22.23 47.11 14.65
CA SER A 11 22.87 48.31 15.16
C SER A 11 22.00 49.50 14.77
N TYR A 12 21.38 50.18 15.74
CA TYR A 12 20.66 51.43 15.51
C TYR A 12 21.65 52.59 15.31
N ALA A 13 22.66 52.38 14.45
CA ALA A 13 23.70 53.35 14.15
C ALA A 13 23.27 54.22 12.96
N SER A 14 22.23 55.03 13.16
CA SER A 14 21.91 56.13 12.26
C SER A 14 22.97 57.23 12.40
N SER A 15 23.99 57.17 11.55
CA SER A 15 24.60 58.29 10.84
C SER A 15 24.88 59.60 11.62
N SER A 16 26.16 59.79 11.95
CA SER A 16 26.88 61.08 12.07
C SER A 16 26.30 62.14 13.02
N TYR A 17 26.70 62.07 14.29
CA TYR A 17 26.64 63.22 15.21
C TYR A 17 28.04 63.64 15.63
N VAL A 18 28.24 64.96 15.65
CA VAL A 18 29.51 65.60 16.04
C VAL A 18 29.66 65.47 17.55
N SER A 19 30.30 64.38 17.98
CA SER A 19 30.86 64.24 19.32
C SER A 19 31.82 65.40 19.56
N GLY A 20 31.46 66.33 20.44
CA GLY A 20 32.39 67.41 20.79
C GLY A 20 32.05 68.26 22.01
N LEU A 21 30.91 68.07 22.67
CA LEU A 21 30.45 69.00 23.72
C LEU A 21 30.21 68.35 25.09
N THR A 22 29.88 67.06 25.13
CA THR A 22 29.67 66.28 26.36
C THR A 22 30.40 64.95 26.29
N ASP A 23 30.96 64.49 27.40
CA ASP A 23 31.66 63.19 27.54
C ASP A 23 30.68 61.99 27.62
N LEU A 24 29.45 62.18 27.09
CA LEU A 24 28.33 61.24 27.18
C LEU A 24 28.01 60.72 25.78
N ASP A 25 28.09 59.41 25.58
CA ASP A 25 27.70 58.77 24.31
C ASP A 25 26.19 58.54 24.32
N THR A 26 25.45 59.49 23.73
CA THR A 26 23.99 59.45 23.65
C THR A 26 23.49 58.37 22.72
N ALA A 27 24.30 57.88 21.78
CA ALA A 27 23.95 56.78 20.88
C ALA A 27 24.02 55.44 21.62
N GLU A 28 25.06 55.23 22.44
CA GLU A 28 25.17 54.04 23.30
C GLU A 28 23.97 53.93 24.27
N LEU A 29 23.56 55.04 24.89
CA LEU A 29 22.40 55.06 25.79
C LEU A 29 21.07 54.78 25.08
N VAL A 30 20.93 55.12 23.80
CA VAL A 30 19.75 54.77 23.00
C VAL A 30 19.76 53.28 22.67
N GLN A 31 20.94 52.73 22.30
CA GLN A 31 21.10 51.32 22.00
C GLN A 31 20.82 50.46 23.24
N ASP A 32 21.40 50.78 24.40
CA ASP A 32 21.14 50.06 25.66
C ASP A 32 19.66 50.05 26.02
N ALA A 33 18.95 51.16 25.73
CA ALA A 33 17.53 51.30 26.01
C ALA A 33 16.62 50.55 25.01
N TYR A 34 17.10 50.35 23.78
CA TYR A 34 16.49 49.47 22.78
C TYR A 34 16.71 48.00 23.16
N ASP A 35 17.95 47.62 23.45
CA ASP A 35 18.33 46.24 23.82
C ASP A 35 17.58 45.78 25.09
N ALA A 36 17.43 46.65 26.09
CA ALA A 36 16.66 46.34 27.30
C ALA A 36 15.15 46.14 27.05
N LYS A 37 14.61 46.68 25.95
CA LYS A 37 13.23 46.39 25.51
C LYS A 37 13.17 45.11 24.69
N MET A 38 14.18 44.86 23.85
CA MET A 38 14.31 43.62 23.08
C MET A 38 14.51 42.39 23.97
N GLU A 39 15.04 42.52 25.18
CA GLU A 39 15.09 41.41 26.15
C GLU A 39 13.68 40.79 26.42
N VAL A 40 12.61 41.58 26.30
CA VAL A 40 11.24 41.04 26.41
C VAL A 40 10.89 40.20 25.17
N ALA A 41 11.22 40.68 23.98
CA ALA A 41 11.04 39.93 22.73
C ALA A 41 11.87 38.64 22.75
N ASP A 42 13.12 38.68 23.21
CA ASP A 42 13.99 37.49 23.33
C ASP A 42 13.36 36.40 24.24
N ASN A 43 12.62 36.80 25.28
CA ASN A 43 11.91 35.84 26.14
C ASN A 43 10.67 35.25 25.46
N VAL A 44 9.96 36.03 24.63
CA VAL A 44 8.80 35.56 23.86
C VAL A 44 9.27 34.67 22.70
N GLU A 45 10.36 35.01 22.03
CA GLU A 45 11.02 34.15 21.03
C GLU A 45 11.43 32.80 21.63
N ALA A 46 11.95 32.79 22.86
CA ALA A 46 12.24 31.54 23.56
C ALA A 46 10.98 30.71 23.90
N GLU A 47 9.83 31.36 24.13
CA GLU A 47 8.54 30.69 24.31
C GLU A 47 8.03 30.11 22.99
N ILE A 48 8.20 30.83 21.87
CA ILE A 48 7.92 30.32 20.52
C ILE A 48 8.74 29.06 20.26
N ASP A 49 10.05 29.09 20.50
CA ASP A 49 10.94 27.93 20.32
C ASP A 49 10.45 26.71 21.14
N GLU A 50 9.93 26.91 22.36
CA GLU A 50 9.40 25.84 23.21
C GLU A 50 8.09 25.26 22.63
N VAL A 51 7.19 26.12 22.15
CA VAL A 51 5.93 25.69 21.51
C VAL A 51 6.19 24.98 20.18
N GLU A 52 7.15 25.44 19.38
CA GLU A 52 7.55 24.77 18.13
C GLU A 52 8.11 23.36 18.38
N LEU A 53 8.86 23.16 19.48
CA LEU A 53 9.28 21.82 19.88
C LEU A 53 8.09 20.94 20.29
N GLU A 54 7.09 21.49 20.98
CA GLU A 54 5.86 20.78 21.33
C GLU A 54 5.06 20.37 20.07
N ILE A 55 4.95 21.27 19.09
CA ILE A 55 4.35 20.99 17.77
C ILE A 55 5.07 19.80 17.11
N ALA A 56 6.40 19.87 16.97
CA ALA A 56 7.17 18.80 16.35
C ALA A 56 6.99 17.45 17.08
N ALA A 57 6.93 17.45 18.42
CA ALA A 57 6.69 16.23 19.18
C ALA A 57 5.27 15.66 18.97
N PHE A 58 4.25 16.50 18.77
CA PHE A 58 2.91 16.03 18.42
C PHE A 58 2.80 15.53 16.98
N GLU A 59 3.53 16.12 16.03
CA GLU A 59 3.63 15.59 14.65
C GLU A 59 4.29 14.20 14.63
N ASP A 60 5.37 14.02 15.41
CA ASP A 60 6.02 12.72 15.59
C ASP A 60 5.05 11.71 16.21
N LEU A 61 4.30 12.10 17.25
CA LEU A 61 3.29 11.25 17.87
C LEU A 61 2.18 10.87 16.88
N GLN A 62 1.69 11.82 16.07
CA GLN A 62 0.67 11.56 15.05
C GLN A 62 1.18 10.52 14.05
N THR A 63 2.38 10.71 13.52
CA THR A 63 3.00 9.81 12.55
C THR A 63 3.16 8.39 13.12
N LEU A 64 3.58 8.27 14.38
CA LEU A 64 3.74 6.97 15.04
C LEU A 64 2.41 6.26 15.29
N LEU A 65 1.34 7.02 15.57
CA LEU A 65 0.01 6.45 15.76
C LEU A 65 -0.63 6.04 14.43
N GLU A 66 -0.46 6.85 13.38
CA GLU A 66 -0.89 6.50 12.02
C GLU A 66 -0.19 5.22 11.54
N ALA A 67 1.12 5.10 11.77
CA ALA A 67 1.86 3.88 11.44
C ALA A 67 1.37 2.63 12.21
N LEU A 68 1.00 2.79 13.49
CA LEU A 68 0.42 1.71 14.29
C LEU A 68 -1.02 1.37 13.85
N GLU A 69 -1.81 2.38 13.50
CA GLU A 69 -3.16 2.24 12.96
C GLU A 69 -3.13 1.49 11.63
N ASP A 70 -2.28 1.91 10.68
CA ASP A 70 -2.10 1.25 9.39
C ASP A 70 -1.68 -0.22 9.57
N ALA A 71 -0.69 -0.50 10.43
CA ALA A 71 -0.23 -1.86 10.69
C ALA A 71 -1.31 -2.72 11.38
N ALA A 72 -2.19 -2.12 12.19
CA ALA A 72 -3.35 -2.81 12.75
C ALA A 72 -4.44 -3.04 11.69
N GLU A 73 -4.71 -2.06 10.84
CA GLU A 73 -5.66 -2.20 9.73
C GLU A 73 -5.26 -3.30 8.76
N ASP A 74 -3.98 -3.46 8.45
CA ASP A 74 -3.50 -4.54 7.58
C ASP A 74 -3.68 -5.93 8.19
N LEU A 75 -3.89 -6.01 9.51
CA LEU A 75 -4.27 -7.22 10.24
C LEU A 75 -5.80 -7.36 10.43
N THR A 76 -6.60 -6.38 9.98
CA THR A 76 -8.04 -6.54 9.92
C THR A 76 -8.43 -7.25 8.63
N ALA A 77 -9.19 -8.35 8.75
CA ALA A 77 -9.78 -9.01 7.58
C ALA A 77 -10.77 -8.05 6.91
N ALA A 78 -10.64 -7.84 5.61
CA ALA A 78 -11.50 -6.94 4.87
C ALA A 78 -12.91 -7.56 4.78
N THR A 79 -13.85 -7.05 5.58
CA THR A 79 -15.25 -7.49 5.49
C THR A 79 -15.93 -6.97 4.21
N GLU A 80 -15.35 -5.96 3.55
CA GLU A 80 -15.86 -5.44 2.28
C GLU A 80 -15.28 -6.17 1.07
N LEU A 81 -16.15 -6.86 0.32
CA LEU A 81 -15.87 -7.48 -0.98
C LEU A 81 -15.37 -6.50 -2.09
N ASP A 82 -15.12 -5.21 -1.80
CA ASP A 82 -14.90 -4.15 -2.80
C ASP A 82 -13.68 -3.25 -2.58
N SER A 83 -12.77 -3.54 -1.65
CA SER A 83 -11.61 -2.64 -1.45
C SER A 83 -10.30 -3.30 -1.88
N SER A 84 -9.56 -2.56 -2.70
CA SER A 84 -8.25 -2.84 -3.30
C SER A 84 -7.09 -3.03 -2.30
N ARG A 85 -7.32 -3.70 -1.17
CA ARG A 85 -6.32 -4.02 -0.15
C ARG A 85 -6.05 -5.53 -0.20
N ASP A 86 -4.79 -5.91 -0.06
CA ASP A 86 -4.39 -7.31 0.05
C ASP A 86 -4.69 -7.76 1.49
N ASP A 87 -5.74 -8.56 1.69
CA ASP A 87 -6.08 -9.14 3.01
C ASP A 87 -5.14 -10.33 3.29
N VAL A 88 -4.30 -10.17 4.31
CA VAL A 88 -3.30 -11.17 4.69
C VAL A 88 -3.89 -12.51 5.15
N TRP A 89 -5.19 -12.53 5.50
CA TRP A 89 -5.88 -13.71 6.01
C TRP A 89 -6.61 -14.53 4.93
N VAL A 90 -6.61 -14.08 3.67
CA VAL A 90 -7.15 -14.85 2.54
C VAL A 90 -6.07 -15.32 1.57
N GLY A 91 -4.84 -14.79 1.72
CA GLY A 91 -3.70 -15.11 0.89
C GLY A 91 -3.34 -16.59 0.90
N LYS A 92 -3.07 -17.14 -0.28
CA LYS A 92 -2.64 -18.53 -0.46
C LYS A 92 -1.20 -18.62 -0.95
N SER A 93 -0.50 -19.67 -0.53
CA SER A 93 0.85 -19.98 -0.97
C SER A 93 0.93 -21.36 -1.60
N ALA A 94 1.71 -21.49 -2.68
CA ALA A 94 2.03 -22.76 -3.33
C ALA A 94 3.43 -23.23 -2.97
N TYR A 95 3.52 -24.47 -2.49
CA TYR A 95 4.77 -25.19 -2.27
C TYR A 95 4.89 -26.31 -3.29
N LEU A 96 6.02 -26.33 -4.00
CA LEU A 96 6.32 -27.33 -5.01
C LEU A 96 7.43 -28.26 -4.52
N SER A 97 7.21 -29.56 -4.64
CA SER A 97 8.23 -30.57 -4.40
C SER A 97 8.29 -31.59 -5.53
N SER A 98 9.48 -32.13 -5.77
CA SER A 98 9.73 -33.09 -6.84
C SER A 98 9.98 -34.48 -6.27
N SER A 99 9.43 -35.50 -6.93
CA SER A 99 9.71 -36.90 -6.65
C SER A 99 11.12 -37.34 -7.09
N ASP A 100 11.78 -36.60 -7.99
CA ASP A 100 13.19 -36.80 -8.36
C ASP A 100 14.10 -35.78 -7.68
N ALA A 101 15.02 -36.26 -6.86
CA ALA A 101 15.99 -35.43 -6.14
C ALA A 101 17.02 -34.71 -7.05
N ASN A 102 17.04 -34.98 -8.35
CA ASN A 102 17.92 -34.31 -9.32
C ASN A 102 17.21 -33.25 -10.17
N THR A 103 15.89 -33.13 -10.05
CA THR A 103 15.06 -32.22 -10.83
C THR A 103 14.31 -31.33 -9.86
N ASP A 104 14.65 -30.04 -9.84
CA ASP A 104 13.95 -29.07 -9.01
C ASP A 104 12.56 -28.82 -9.61
N ALA A 105 11.52 -28.81 -8.78
CA ALA A 105 10.15 -28.65 -9.25
C ALA A 105 9.94 -27.32 -10.00
N SER A 106 10.65 -26.26 -9.58
CA SER A 106 10.63 -24.94 -10.23
C SER A 106 11.24 -24.92 -11.63
N ASP A 107 12.08 -25.90 -12.00
CA ASP A 107 12.60 -26.04 -13.36
C ASP A 107 11.57 -26.68 -14.30
N VAL A 108 10.57 -27.37 -13.74
CA VAL A 108 9.55 -28.12 -14.46
C VAL A 108 8.25 -27.33 -14.57
N VAL A 109 7.80 -26.71 -13.47
CA VAL A 109 6.55 -25.96 -13.39
C VAL A 109 6.68 -24.73 -12.49
N GLY A 110 6.11 -23.62 -12.94
CA GLY A 110 5.82 -22.45 -12.10
C GLY A 110 4.34 -22.44 -11.72
N VAL A 111 4.01 -21.96 -10.53
CA VAL A 111 2.63 -21.87 -10.06
C VAL A 111 2.37 -20.49 -9.48
N LEU A 112 1.24 -19.90 -9.86
CA LEU A 112 0.63 -18.77 -9.17
C LEU A 112 -0.70 -19.22 -8.59
N VAL A 113 -1.01 -18.72 -7.40
CA VAL A 113 -2.23 -19.02 -6.66
C VAL A 113 -2.87 -17.70 -6.29
N ASP A 114 -4.16 -17.60 -6.55
CA ASP A 114 -5.00 -16.49 -6.14
C ASP A 114 -5.69 -16.84 -4.80
N ASP A 115 -6.17 -15.83 -4.08
CA ASP A 115 -6.81 -15.96 -2.76
C ASP A 115 -8.09 -16.83 -2.77
N THR A 116 -8.64 -17.08 -3.96
CA THR A 116 -9.80 -17.95 -4.18
C THR A 116 -9.48 -19.44 -4.24
N ALA A 117 -8.20 -19.80 -4.33
CA ALA A 117 -7.80 -21.20 -4.44
C ALA A 117 -8.10 -21.97 -3.14
N GLU A 118 -8.62 -23.18 -3.30
CA GLU A 118 -8.82 -24.08 -2.17
C GLU A 118 -7.48 -24.69 -1.72
N THR A 119 -7.26 -24.72 -0.41
CA THR A 119 -6.12 -25.42 0.19
C THR A 119 -6.18 -26.91 -0.13
N GLY A 120 -5.05 -27.50 -0.47
CA GLY A 120 -5.01 -28.91 -0.85
C GLY A 120 -3.70 -29.33 -1.51
N THR A 121 -3.60 -30.61 -1.82
CA THR A 121 -2.43 -31.19 -2.48
C THR A 121 -2.81 -31.81 -3.81
N TYR A 122 -2.05 -31.48 -4.86
CA TYR A 122 -2.21 -31.97 -6.22
C TYR A 122 -0.93 -32.63 -6.69
N THR A 123 -1.04 -33.74 -7.40
CA THR A 123 0.11 -34.40 -8.05
C THR A 123 0.10 -34.11 -9.54
N LEU A 124 1.13 -33.43 -10.03
CA LEU A 124 1.32 -33.01 -11.41
C LEU A 124 2.37 -33.91 -12.10
N GLU A 125 2.14 -34.28 -13.35
CA GLU A 125 3.16 -34.90 -14.20
C GLU A 125 3.08 -34.29 -15.60
N ILE A 126 4.16 -33.69 -16.09
CA ILE A 126 4.19 -33.07 -17.43
C ILE A 126 4.85 -34.04 -18.40
N THR A 127 4.08 -34.52 -19.37
CA THR A 127 4.53 -35.50 -20.36
C THR A 127 4.92 -34.88 -21.70
N GLN A 128 4.34 -33.73 -22.05
CA GLN A 128 4.58 -33.04 -23.30
C GLN A 128 4.28 -31.54 -23.14
N LEU A 129 5.13 -30.68 -23.72
CA LEU A 129 4.87 -29.24 -23.81
C LEU A 129 4.16 -28.88 -25.12
N ALA A 130 3.35 -27.82 -25.07
CA ALA A 130 2.77 -27.24 -26.28
C ALA A 130 3.84 -26.53 -27.11
N THR A 131 3.79 -26.71 -28.43
CA THR A 131 4.72 -26.08 -29.39
C THR A 131 3.98 -25.22 -30.39
N ALA A 132 4.59 -24.11 -30.79
CA ALA A 132 4.04 -23.25 -31.84
C ALA A 132 4.46 -23.77 -33.21
N HIS A 133 3.49 -24.00 -34.11
CA HIS A 133 3.74 -24.52 -35.45
C HIS A 133 4.69 -23.61 -36.22
N LYS A 134 5.71 -24.17 -36.88
CA LYS A 134 6.62 -23.43 -37.77
C LYS A 134 6.77 -24.09 -39.11
N LEU A 135 6.55 -23.32 -40.17
CA LEU A 135 6.66 -23.75 -41.56
C LEU A 135 7.72 -22.93 -42.29
N GLY A 136 8.58 -23.61 -43.04
CA GLY A 136 9.52 -22.99 -43.96
C GLY A 136 9.02 -23.04 -45.40
N GLY A 137 9.18 -21.95 -46.14
CA GLY A 137 8.95 -21.90 -47.57
C GLY A 137 10.14 -22.38 -48.40
N ASP A 138 10.03 -22.23 -49.72
CA ASP A 138 11.14 -22.46 -50.64
C ASP A 138 12.23 -21.39 -50.47
N THR A 139 13.48 -21.78 -50.78
CA THR A 139 14.63 -20.86 -50.72
C THR A 139 14.73 -19.99 -51.98
N THR A 140 14.98 -18.70 -51.81
CA THR A 140 15.30 -17.75 -52.89
C THR A 140 16.71 -17.18 -52.75
N THR A 141 17.24 -16.57 -53.81
CA THR A 141 18.59 -16.00 -53.80
C THR A 141 18.68 -14.58 -53.24
N ASP A 142 17.55 -13.90 -53.06
CA ASP A 142 17.47 -12.50 -52.61
C ASP A 142 16.09 -12.28 -51.96
N SER A 143 16.04 -11.61 -50.81
CA SER A 143 14.78 -11.32 -50.09
C SER A 143 13.99 -10.15 -50.66
N THR A 144 14.68 -9.20 -51.32
CA THR A 144 14.15 -7.91 -51.79
C THR A 144 13.77 -7.91 -53.27
N THR A 145 14.18 -8.94 -54.01
CA THR A 145 13.81 -9.07 -55.42
C THR A 145 12.39 -9.60 -55.53
N ALA A 146 11.57 -8.92 -56.36
CA ALA A 146 10.19 -9.31 -56.60
C ALA A 146 10.06 -10.77 -57.07
N MET A 147 9.20 -11.54 -56.39
CA MET A 147 9.03 -12.97 -56.65
C MET A 147 8.27 -13.25 -57.96
N SER A 148 7.60 -12.24 -58.55
CA SER A 148 6.78 -12.37 -59.76
C SER A 148 5.64 -13.39 -59.60
N LEU A 149 5.14 -13.58 -58.37
CA LEU A 149 3.97 -14.39 -58.05
C LEU A 149 2.70 -13.53 -58.10
N THR A 150 1.54 -14.13 -58.36
CA THR A 150 0.26 -13.39 -58.29
C THR A 150 -0.85 -14.32 -57.86
N GLY A 151 -1.64 -13.89 -56.88
CA GLY A 151 -2.76 -14.65 -56.35
C GLY A 151 -3.06 -14.26 -54.91
N THR A 152 -3.74 -15.15 -54.20
CA THR A 152 -4.14 -14.92 -52.81
C THR A 152 -3.63 -16.09 -51.98
N ILE A 153 -3.08 -15.80 -50.80
CA ILE A 153 -2.82 -16.81 -49.78
C ILE A 153 -3.85 -16.65 -48.67
N SER A 154 -4.57 -17.72 -48.38
CA SER A 154 -5.46 -17.80 -47.22
C SER A 154 -4.75 -18.61 -46.14
N LEU A 155 -4.68 -18.11 -44.92
CA LEU A 155 -4.03 -18.80 -43.80
C LEU A 155 -4.63 -18.42 -42.44
N VAL A 156 -4.57 -19.35 -41.50
CA VAL A 156 -5.00 -19.19 -40.10
C VAL A 156 -4.24 -20.18 -39.19
N ALA A 157 -3.98 -19.83 -37.94
CA ALA A 157 -3.42 -20.73 -36.93
C ALA A 157 -4.51 -21.22 -35.95
N GLY A 158 -4.93 -22.48 -36.08
CA GLY A 158 -5.94 -23.08 -35.21
C GLY A 158 -7.34 -22.46 -35.33
N ASP A 159 -8.21 -22.79 -34.36
CA ASP A 159 -9.63 -22.40 -34.35
C ASP A 159 -9.90 -21.08 -33.58
N ASP A 160 -8.90 -20.55 -32.87
CA ASP A 160 -9.03 -19.30 -32.08
C ASP A 160 -8.88 -18.02 -32.93
N TYR A 161 -8.49 -18.20 -34.20
CA TYR A 161 -8.22 -17.13 -35.15
C TYR A 161 -9.11 -17.27 -36.40
N GLU A 162 -9.13 -16.24 -37.23
CA GLU A 162 -9.95 -16.20 -38.44
C GLU A 162 -9.08 -16.24 -39.70
N ALA A 163 -9.53 -16.99 -40.70
CA ALA A 163 -8.86 -17.06 -41.99
C ALA A 163 -8.94 -15.75 -42.76
N VAL A 164 -7.80 -15.28 -43.27
CA VAL A 164 -7.71 -14.05 -44.06
C VAL A 164 -7.06 -14.32 -45.41
N ASP A 165 -7.73 -13.83 -46.45
CA ASP A 165 -7.23 -13.78 -47.82
C ASP A 165 -6.26 -12.60 -47.99
N ILE A 166 -4.96 -12.89 -48.13
CA ILE A 166 -3.90 -11.91 -48.35
C ILE A 166 -3.54 -11.89 -49.84
N GLU A 167 -3.68 -10.73 -50.49
CA GLU A 167 -3.35 -10.55 -51.90
C GLU A 167 -1.83 -10.42 -52.10
N ILE A 168 -1.27 -11.28 -52.96
CA ILE A 168 0.14 -11.25 -53.38
C ILE A 168 0.21 -10.72 -54.81
N THR A 169 0.94 -9.63 -55.00
CA THR A 169 1.14 -9.00 -56.32
C THR A 169 2.52 -9.29 -56.90
N ALA A 170 2.66 -9.19 -58.22
CA ALA A 170 3.90 -9.58 -58.93
C ALA A 170 5.15 -8.76 -58.57
N ASP A 171 4.96 -7.58 -57.99
CA ASP A 171 6.01 -6.69 -57.53
C ASP A 171 6.47 -6.95 -56.09
N MET A 172 5.77 -7.79 -55.32
CA MET A 172 6.15 -8.13 -53.96
C MET A 172 7.39 -9.04 -53.92
N SER A 173 8.32 -8.68 -53.04
CA SER A 173 9.47 -9.46 -52.62
C SER A 173 9.13 -10.39 -51.45
N LEU A 174 10.06 -11.25 -50.99
CA LEU A 174 9.82 -12.08 -49.80
C LEU A 174 9.58 -11.21 -48.56
N ASP A 175 10.31 -10.10 -48.44
CA ASP A 175 10.15 -9.15 -47.35
C ASP A 175 8.75 -8.53 -47.38
N ASP A 176 8.26 -8.12 -48.57
CA ASP A 176 6.91 -7.56 -48.72
C ASP A 176 5.81 -8.59 -48.41
N ILE A 177 6.02 -9.87 -48.74
CA ILE A 177 5.07 -10.95 -48.41
C ILE A 177 5.04 -11.21 -46.91
N ALA A 178 6.20 -11.23 -46.25
CA ALA A 178 6.27 -11.38 -44.80
C ALA A 178 5.55 -10.21 -44.09
N ASP A 179 5.77 -8.98 -44.57
CA ASP A 179 5.08 -7.79 -44.05
C ASP A 179 3.57 -7.88 -44.26
N ALA A 180 3.11 -8.28 -45.45
CA ALA A 180 1.68 -8.43 -45.75
C ALA A 180 0.99 -9.47 -44.86
N ILE A 181 1.69 -10.55 -44.49
CA ILE A 181 1.19 -11.55 -43.53
C ILE A 181 1.17 -10.97 -42.12
N ASN A 182 2.25 -10.31 -41.70
CA ASN A 182 2.35 -9.69 -40.37
C ASN A 182 1.31 -8.58 -40.15
N ASP A 183 0.91 -7.86 -41.20
CA ASP A 183 -0.17 -6.87 -41.15
C ASP A 183 -1.54 -7.51 -40.79
N GLN A 184 -1.71 -8.82 -41.01
CA GLN A 184 -2.91 -9.58 -40.64
C GLN A 184 -2.70 -10.46 -39.39
N LYS A 185 -1.53 -10.39 -38.74
CA LYS A 185 -1.13 -11.28 -37.63
C LYS A 185 -2.16 -11.40 -36.51
N SER A 186 -2.74 -10.28 -36.07
CA SER A 186 -3.75 -10.26 -35.00
C SER A 186 -5.06 -10.94 -35.37
N THR A 187 -5.32 -11.13 -36.66
CA THR A 187 -6.53 -11.79 -37.17
C THR A 187 -6.27 -13.26 -37.47
N THR A 188 -5.11 -13.57 -38.06
CA THR A 188 -4.77 -14.93 -38.53
C THR A 188 -4.03 -15.77 -37.50
N GLY A 189 -3.43 -15.16 -36.47
CA GLY A 189 -2.59 -15.87 -35.50
C GLY A 189 -1.25 -16.34 -36.08
N VAL A 190 -0.85 -15.83 -37.24
CA VAL A 190 0.40 -16.21 -37.92
C VAL A 190 1.34 -15.02 -38.04
N SER A 191 2.59 -15.22 -37.63
CA SER A 191 3.69 -14.29 -37.91
C SER A 191 4.58 -14.83 -39.02
N ALA A 192 5.15 -13.93 -39.81
CA ALA A 192 6.07 -14.25 -40.87
C ALA A 192 7.43 -13.56 -40.66
N SER A 193 8.50 -14.24 -41.03
CA SER A 193 9.85 -13.69 -41.03
C SER A 193 10.66 -14.23 -42.20
N VAL A 194 11.66 -13.49 -42.64
CA VAL A 194 12.60 -13.96 -43.67
C VAL A 194 13.91 -14.36 -43.02
N LEU A 195 14.26 -15.64 -43.10
CA LEU A 195 15.50 -16.19 -42.57
C LEU A 195 16.57 -16.23 -43.66
N GLN A 196 17.70 -15.57 -43.41
CA GLN A 196 18.89 -15.70 -44.25
C GLN A 196 19.69 -16.94 -43.82
N ILE A 197 19.67 -17.98 -44.65
CA ILE A 197 20.37 -19.26 -44.41
C ILE A 197 21.85 -19.13 -44.81
N SER A 198 22.12 -18.45 -45.92
CA SER A 198 23.48 -18.13 -46.40
C SER A 198 23.50 -16.85 -47.24
N ASP A 199 24.68 -16.45 -47.75
CA ASP A 199 24.85 -15.18 -48.49
C ASP A 199 23.87 -15.00 -49.67
N ASP A 200 23.46 -16.11 -50.32
CA ASP A 200 22.55 -16.13 -51.47
C ASP A 200 21.36 -17.09 -51.24
N GLU A 201 20.89 -17.25 -49.99
CA GLU A 201 19.80 -18.17 -49.65
C GLU A 201 18.91 -17.62 -48.54
N PHE A 202 17.66 -17.30 -48.88
CA PHE A 202 16.64 -16.72 -48.02
C PHE A 202 15.38 -17.59 -48.01
N MET A 203 14.71 -17.70 -46.87
CA MET A 203 13.51 -18.53 -46.70
C MET A 203 12.44 -17.76 -45.93
N LEU A 204 11.19 -17.80 -46.41
CA LEU A 204 10.05 -17.37 -45.62
C LEU A 204 9.78 -18.39 -44.51
N VAL A 205 9.68 -17.93 -43.27
CA VAL A 205 9.30 -18.75 -42.12
C VAL A 205 8.01 -18.21 -41.56
N LEU A 206 6.98 -19.06 -41.53
CA LEU A 206 5.73 -18.79 -40.84
C LEU A 206 5.80 -19.43 -39.45
N SER A 207 5.30 -18.73 -38.44
CA SER A 207 5.20 -19.22 -37.06
C SER A 207 3.84 -18.86 -36.50
N ALA A 208 3.15 -19.83 -35.92
CA ALA A 208 1.96 -19.57 -35.11
C ALA A 208 2.35 -18.66 -33.94
N VAL A 209 1.46 -17.76 -33.56
CA VAL A 209 1.66 -16.84 -32.43
C VAL A 209 1.54 -17.60 -31.11
N ASP A 210 0.52 -18.45 -31.01
CA ASP A 210 0.27 -19.30 -29.85
C ASP A 210 0.71 -20.74 -30.11
N THR A 211 1.01 -21.46 -29.03
CA THR A 211 1.33 -22.89 -29.08
C THR A 211 0.08 -23.73 -29.33
N GLY A 212 0.23 -24.99 -29.74
CA GLY A 212 -0.90 -25.90 -29.97
C GLY A 212 -1.78 -25.55 -31.17
N GLN A 213 -1.49 -24.44 -31.88
CA GLN A 213 -2.23 -23.97 -33.04
C GLN A 213 -1.55 -24.38 -34.35
N GLU A 214 -2.23 -25.20 -35.14
CA GLU A 214 -1.77 -25.61 -36.47
C GLU A 214 -2.07 -24.52 -37.52
N ILE A 215 -1.03 -24.02 -38.19
CA ILE A 215 -1.18 -23.20 -39.41
C ILE A 215 -1.83 -24.02 -40.55
N THR A 216 -3.00 -23.61 -40.99
CA THR A 216 -3.72 -24.20 -42.12
C THR A 216 -3.90 -23.20 -43.26
N PHE A 217 -4.00 -23.69 -44.50
CA PHE A 217 -4.18 -22.87 -45.72
C PHE A 217 -5.46 -23.20 -46.51
N ASP A 218 -6.18 -24.26 -46.13
CA ASP A 218 -7.40 -24.75 -46.79
C ASP A 218 -8.64 -24.54 -45.91
N SER A 219 -8.63 -23.50 -45.07
CA SER A 219 -9.81 -23.09 -44.33
C SER A 219 -10.94 -22.75 -45.31
N ASP A 220 -12.08 -23.41 -45.18
CA ASP A 220 -13.27 -23.24 -46.02
C ASP A 220 -13.11 -23.54 -47.53
N GLY A 221 -12.16 -24.38 -47.92
CA GLY A 221 -11.96 -24.75 -49.33
C GLY A 221 -11.18 -23.70 -50.13
N ALA A 222 -10.31 -22.95 -49.45
CA ALA A 222 -9.48 -21.90 -50.02
C ALA A 222 -8.46 -22.44 -51.06
N ASP A 223 -8.02 -21.57 -51.95
CA ASP A 223 -7.04 -21.93 -52.98
C ASP A 223 -5.62 -22.03 -52.39
N THR A 224 -5.13 -23.26 -52.19
CA THR A 224 -3.79 -23.53 -51.64
C THR A 224 -2.65 -23.39 -52.64
N THR A 225 -2.92 -23.01 -53.90
CA THR A 225 -1.89 -22.91 -54.95
C THR A 225 -0.81 -21.89 -54.62
N MET A 226 -1.14 -20.80 -53.92
CA MET A 226 -0.14 -19.81 -53.49
C MET A 226 0.77 -20.38 -52.40
N ALA A 227 0.23 -21.07 -51.40
CA ALA A 227 1.02 -21.74 -50.37
C ALA A 227 1.97 -22.80 -50.98
N GLN A 228 1.53 -23.53 -52.01
CA GLN A 228 2.40 -24.43 -52.79
C GLN A 228 3.47 -23.68 -53.58
N SER A 229 3.14 -22.51 -54.15
CA SER A 229 4.10 -21.70 -54.93
C SER A 229 5.17 -21.04 -54.07
N LEU A 230 4.87 -20.80 -52.79
CA LEU A 230 5.81 -20.31 -51.78
C LEU A 230 6.59 -21.45 -51.10
N GLY A 231 6.35 -22.70 -51.48
CA GLY A 231 7.01 -23.88 -50.90
C GLY A 231 6.60 -24.20 -49.47
N LEU A 232 5.43 -23.72 -49.02
CA LEU A 232 4.88 -24.02 -47.69
C LEU A 232 4.13 -25.36 -47.69
N LEU A 233 3.47 -25.68 -48.82
CA LEU A 233 2.77 -26.95 -49.04
C LEU A 233 3.36 -27.72 -50.23
N ALA A 234 3.36 -29.03 -50.14
CA ALA A 234 3.63 -29.94 -51.24
C ALA A 234 2.40 -30.10 -52.14
N ALA A 235 2.61 -30.65 -53.34
CA ALA A 235 1.54 -30.84 -54.33
C ALA A 235 0.44 -31.83 -53.91
N ASP A 236 0.67 -32.62 -52.87
CA ASP A 236 -0.32 -33.53 -52.27
C ASP A 236 -1.07 -32.91 -51.07
N GLY A 237 -0.76 -31.66 -50.72
CA GLY A 237 -1.37 -30.92 -49.61
C GLY A 237 -0.67 -31.11 -48.26
N SER A 238 0.40 -31.90 -48.16
CA SER A 238 1.22 -31.99 -46.95
C SER A 238 2.14 -30.78 -46.78
N TYR A 239 2.63 -30.52 -45.56
CA TYR A 239 3.63 -29.48 -45.32
C TYR A 239 4.94 -29.81 -46.05
N ALA A 240 5.44 -28.87 -46.85
CA ALA A 240 6.65 -29.09 -47.63
C ALA A 240 7.92 -29.06 -46.76
N ASN A 241 7.92 -28.20 -45.73
CA ASN A 241 9.02 -28.07 -44.78
C ASN A 241 8.47 -27.63 -43.40
N GLU A 242 8.11 -28.62 -42.59
CA GLU A 242 7.67 -28.43 -41.20
C GLU A 242 8.90 -28.38 -40.28
N LEU A 243 9.16 -27.20 -39.72
CA LEU A 243 10.33 -26.94 -38.89
C LEU A 243 10.08 -27.31 -37.42
N VAL A 244 8.86 -27.08 -36.95
CA VAL A 244 8.36 -27.43 -35.61
C VAL A 244 6.89 -27.80 -35.79
N GLU A 245 6.49 -28.99 -35.35
CA GLU A 245 5.10 -29.47 -35.37
C GLU A 245 4.23 -28.70 -34.37
N ALA A 246 2.93 -28.64 -34.62
CA ALA A 246 1.95 -28.09 -33.70
C ALA A 246 1.52 -29.16 -32.69
N ASP A 247 2.10 -29.13 -31.48
CA ASP A 247 1.72 -30.03 -30.41
C ASP A 247 1.01 -29.29 -29.27
N GLN A 248 0.08 -29.99 -28.63
CA GLN A 248 -0.59 -29.53 -27.41
C GLN A 248 0.20 -29.99 -26.18
N ALA A 249 0.08 -29.24 -25.09
CA ALA A 249 0.59 -29.64 -23.78
C ALA A 249 -0.24 -30.81 -23.26
N ILE A 250 0.45 -31.84 -22.77
CA ILE A 250 -0.16 -33.02 -22.14
C ILE A 250 0.48 -33.20 -20.77
N PHE A 251 -0.35 -33.13 -19.74
CA PHE A 251 0.06 -33.32 -18.36
C PHE A 251 -1.05 -34.04 -17.60
N SER A 252 -0.77 -34.53 -16.41
CA SER A 252 -1.79 -35.11 -15.53
C SER A 252 -1.86 -34.38 -14.20
N ILE A 253 -3.07 -34.33 -13.63
CA ILE A 253 -3.34 -33.88 -12.27
C ILE A 253 -4.04 -35.02 -11.54
N ASP A 254 -3.44 -35.50 -10.45
CA ASP A 254 -3.91 -36.66 -9.67
C ASP A 254 -4.18 -37.90 -10.55
N GLY A 255 -3.38 -38.07 -11.60
CA GLY A 255 -3.49 -39.15 -12.59
C GLY A 255 -4.59 -38.97 -13.63
N VAL A 256 -5.26 -37.82 -13.69
CA VAL A 256 -6.19 -37.44 -14.77
C VAL A 256 -5.42 -36.67 -15.83
N GLU A 257 -5.36 -37.22 -17.05
CA GLU A 257 -4.73 -36.55 -18.20
C GLU A 257 -5.53 -35.32 -18.64
N VAL A 258 -4.82 -34.23 -18.85
CA VAL A 258 -5.32 -32.93 -19.29
C VAL A 258 -4.53 -32.51 -20.53
N THR A 259 -5.24 -31.95 -21.50
CA THR A 259 -4.64 -31.44 -22.74
C THR A 259 -4.97 -29.96 -22.89
N ARG A 260 -3.98 -29.14 -23.24
CA ARG A 260 -4.13 -27.69 -23.46
C ARG A 260 -3.32 -27.22 -24.65
N SER A 261 -3.82 -26.20 -25.36
CA SER A 261 -3.07 -25.54 -26.44
C SER A 261 -1.90 -24.69 -25.93
N SER A 262 -1.94 -24.25 -24.67
CA SER A 262 -0.94 -23.38 -24.05
C SER A 262 -0.11 -24.08 -22.97
N ASN A 263 1.13 -23.61 -22.77
CA ASN A 263 1.96 -23.94 -21.61
C ASN A 263 1.65 -23.06 -20.38
N THR A 264 0.76 -22.09 -20.52
CA THR A 264 0.14 -21.37 -19.39
C THR A 264 -1.28 -21.87 -19.25
N VAL A 265 -1.63 -22.41 -18.08
CA VAL A 265 -2.89 -23.09 -17.83
C VAL A 265 -3.53 -22.49 -16.58
N ASP A 266 -4.67 -21.84 -16.74
CA ASP A 266 -5.39 -21.09 -15.69
C ASP A 266 -6.83 -21.59 -15.47
N ASP A 267 -7.24 -22.67 -16.16
CA ASP A 267 -8.63 -23.11 -16.24
C ASP A 267 -8.87 -24.53 -15.70
N VAL A 268 -7.86 -25.12 -15.05
CA VAL A 268 -7.92 -26.52 -14.60
C VAL A 268 -8.16 -26.65 -13.11
N ILE A 269 -7.48 -25.83 -12.31
CA ILE A 269 -7.67 -25.73 -10.86
C ILE A 269 -8.14 -24.30 -10.62
N ASP A 270 -9.27 -24.14 -9.94
CA ASP A 270 -9.84 -22.81 -9.65
C ASP A 270 -8.87 -21.99 -8.79
N GLY A 271 -8.65 -20.73 -9.17
CA GLY A 271 -7.68 -19.85 -8.50
C GLY A 271 -6.20 -20.22 -8.69
N VAL A 272 -5.84 -21.13 -9.61
CA VAL A 272 -4.44 -21.54 -9.81
C VAL A 272 -4.03 -21.44 -11.28
N THR A 273 -2.92 -20.75 -11.53
CA THR A 273 -2.27 -20.67 -12.84
C THR A 273 -0.97 -21.48 -12.84
N LEU A 274 -0.87 -22.45 -13.74
CA LEU A 274 0.30 -23.29 -13.97
C LEU A 274 1.08 -22.80 -15.20
N TYR A 275 2.40 -22.73 -15.07
CA TYR A 275 3.35 -22.44 -16.15
C TYR A 275 4.24 -23.66 -16.38
N LEU A 276 4.06 -24.34 -17.50
CA LEU A 276 4.78 -25.55 -17.86
C LEU A 276 6.11 -25.18 -18.53
N TYR A 277 7.23 -25.60 -17.94
CA TYR A 277 8.58 -25.23 -18.41
C TYR A 277 9.36 -26.40 -19.00
N ALA A 278 9.17 -27.61 -18.47
CA ALA A 278 9.86 -28.81 -18.94
C ALA A 278 8.94 -30.03 -18.94
N GLU A 279 9.17 -30.94 -19.88
CA GLU A 279 8.60 -32.29 -19.89
C GLU A 279 9.57 -33.26 -19.20
N GLU A 280 9.09 -33.96 -18.18
CA GLU A 280 9.90 -34.89 -17.37
C GLU A 280 9.06 -36.15 -17.07
N GLU A 281 8.86 -36.98 -18.09
CA GLU A 281 8.04 -38.20 -18.00
C GLU A 281 8.53 -39.12 -16.86
N GLY A 282 7.62 -39.49 -15.96
CA GLY A 282 7.91 -40.29 -14.78
C GLY A 282 8.36 -39.49 -13.55
N THR A 283 8.47 -38.16 -13.64
CA THR A 283 8.70 -37.28 -12.49
C THR A 283 7.39 -36.65 -12.05
N GLU A 284 6.90 -37.07 -10.89
CA GLU A 284 5.75 -36.46 -10.23
C GLU A 284 6.20 -35.19 -9.48
N ILE A 285 5.49 -34.08 -9.67
CA ILE A 285 5.61 -32.84 -8.93
C ILE A 285 4.41 -32.72 -7.99
N THR A 286 4.64 -32.56 -6.70
CA THR A 286 3.59 -32.30 -5.73
C THR A 286 3.43 -30.80 -5.54
N LEU A 287 2.24 -30.28 -5.81
CA LEU A 287 1.79 -28.93 -5.51
C LEU A 287 0.95 -28.97 -4.24
N GLU A 288 1.38 -28.26 -3.21
CA GLU A 288 0.67 -28.08 -1.96
C GLU A 288 0.25 -26.61 -1.85
N ILE A 289 -1.03 -26.36 -1.68
CA ILE A 289 -1.62 -25.04 -1.50
C ILE A 289 -2.05 -24.92 -0.04
N GLU A 290 -1.46 -23.95 0.66
CA GLU A 290 -1.73 -23.65 2.06
C GLU A 290 -2.05 -22.16 2.23
N GLU A 291 -2.49 -21.78 3.42
CA GLU A 291 -2.58 -20.38 3.83
C GLU A 291 -1.20 -19.71 3.81
N ASP A 292 -1.14 -18.44 3.42
CA ASP A 292 0.11 -17.67 3.43
C ASP A 292 0.48 -17.19 4.85
N ALA A 293 0.93 -18.15 5.66
CA ALA A 293 1.45 -17.89 7.00
C ALA A 293 2.65 -16.92 7.00
N SER A 294 3.40 -16.81 5.90
CA SER A 294 4.56 -15.93 5.82
C SER A 294 4.15 -14.45 5.73
N SER A 295 3.12 -14.16 4.93
CA SER A 295 2.58 -12.80 4.81
C SER A 295 1.91 -12.38 6.12
N ALA A 296 1.12 -13.26 6.75
CA ALA A 296 0.52 -13.00 8.06
C ALA A 296 1.58 -12.76 9.15
N TYR A 297 2.65 -13.58 9.20
CA TYR A 297 3.75 -13.36 10.14
C TYR A 297 4.39 -11.98 9.95
N SER A 298 4.64 -11.58 8.69
CA SER A 298 5.28 -10.31 8.37
C SER A 298 4.41 -9.11 8.77
N ALA A 299 3.08 -9.22 8.59
CA ALA A 299 2.14 -8.19 9.03
C ALA A 299 2.11 -8.08 10.57
N ILE A 300 2.13 -9.21 11.29
CA ILE A 300 2.20 -9.22 12.75
C ILE A 300 3.53 -8.62 13.24
N GLU A 301 4.65 -8.90 12.56
CA GLU A 301 5.95 -8.28 12.85
C GLU A 301 5.91 -6.77 12.68
N ALA A 302 5.35 -6.27 11.57
CA ALA A 302 5.17 -4.85 11.31
C ALA A 302 4.32 -4.15 12.39
N PHE A 303 3.24 -4.79 12.84
CA PHE A 303 2.42 -4.32 13.95
C PHE A 303 3.19 -4.20 15.27
N VAL A 304 3.98 -5.24 15.60
CA VAL A 304 4.84 -5.23 16.80
C VAL A 304 5.89 -4.13 16.73
N ASP A 305 6.50 -3.94 15.58
CA ASP A 305 7.50 -2.90 15.36
C ASP A 305 6.90 -1.49 15.50
N ALA A 306 5.75 -1.22 14.86
CA ALA A 306 5.05 0.06 14.97
C ALA A 306 4.68 0.39 16.44
N TYR A 307 4.18 -0.60 17.19
CA TYR A 307 3.92 -0.42 18.62
C TYR A 307 5.22 -0.13 19.40
N ASN A 308 6.31 -0.83 19.10
CA ASN A 308 7.58 -0.67 19.80
C ASN A 308 8.23 0.69 19.52
N GLU A 309 8.04 1.26 18.32
CA GLU A 309 8.44 2.63 18.00
C GLU A 309 7.65 3.66 18.82
N LEU A 310 6.32 3.54 18.85
CA LEU A 310 5.46 4.37 19.71
C LEU A 310 5.86 4.24 21.19
N ARG A 311 6.13 3.02 21.66
CA ARG A 311 6.56 2.77 23.03
C ARG A 311 7.87 3.47 23.36
N SER A 312 8.81 3.48 22.43
CA SER A 312 10.09 4.18 22.59
C SER A 312 9.87 5.69 22.72
N PHE A 313 9.02 6.27 21.88
CA PHE A 313 8.65 7.68 21.96
C PHE A 313 8.01 8.03 23.32
N VAL A 314 7.10 7.18 23.81
CA VAL A 314 6.45 7.35 25.12
C VAL A 314 7.47 7.28 26.26
N ILE A 315 8.45 6.37 26.21
CA ILE A 315 9.49 6.25 27.23
C ILE A 315 10.37 7.50 27.26
N THR A 316 10.80 8.01 26.10
CA THR A 316 11.57 9.25 25.99
C THR A 316 10.82 10.42 26.62
N ASN A 317 9.54 10.59 26.29
CA ASN A 317 8.71 11.66 26.83
C ASN A 317 8.27 11.46 28.30
N GLN A 318 8.59 10.33 28.93
CA GLN A 318 8.37 10.07 30.35
C GLN A 318 9.68 10.08 31.16
N ALA A 319 10.82 10.33 30.53
CA ALA A 319 12.13 10.30 31.17
C ALA A 319 12.22 11.38 32.28
N TYR A 320 12.60 10.94 33.47
CA TYR A 320 12.72 11.79 34.65
C TYR A 320 13.93 11.41 35.50
N GLU A 321 14.76 12.40 35.81
CA GLU A 321 15.89 12.26 36.71
C GLU A 321 15.65 12.98 38.05
N ALA A 322 15.73 12.21 39.13
CA ALA A 322 15.46 12.70 40.47
C ALA A 322 16.49 13.77 40.91
N GLY A 323 16.04 15.02 40.93
CA GLY A 323 16.86 16.18 41.29
C GLY A 323 17.30 17.03 40.10
N GLU A 324 17.10 16.54 38.87
CA GLU A 324 17.40 17.27 37.63
C GLU A 324 16.13 17.67 36.89
N GLY A 325 15.05 16.87 36.98
CA GLY A 325 13.76 17.18 36.37
C GLY A 325 13.39 16.21 35.25
N ALA A 326 12.53 16.65 34.34
CA ALA A 326 12.31 15.96 33.07
C ALA A 326 13.61 16.02 32.23
N ASP A 327 13.83 15.00 31.40
CA ASP A 327 14.94 15.00 30.46
C ASP A 327 14.79 16.11 29.40
N GLU A 328 15.90 16.55 28.79
CA GLU A 328 15.85 17.58 27.74
C GLU A 328 15.10 17.10 26.49
N ASP A 329 15.13 15.79 26.23
CA ASP A 329 14.40 15.16 25.12
C ASP A 329 12.91 14.90 25.46
N ALA A 330 12.49 15.09 26.72
CA ALA A 330 11.14 14.80 27.19
C ALA A 330 10.18 15.99 26.99
N VAL A 331 9.99 16.41 25.74
CA VAL A 331 9.20 17.59 25.36
C VAL A 331 7.75 17.49 25.88
N LEU A 332 7.11 16.32 25.76
CA LEU A 332 5.73 16.09 26.18
C LEU A 332 5.61 15.57 27.64
N PHE A 333 6.59 15.89 28.49
CA PHE A 333 6.60 15.38 29.86
C PHE A 333 5.38 15.85 30.66
N GLY A 334 4.56 14.89 31.10
CA GLY A 334 3.35 15.15 31.87
C GLY A 334 2.16 15.61 31.02
N ASP A 335 2.26 15.54 29.69
CA ASP A 335 1.15 15.84 28.80
C ASP A 335 0.01 14.82 28.97
N SER A 336 -1.22 15.35 29.02
CA SER A 336 -2.41 14.54 29.26
C SER A 336 -2.90 13.78 28.03
N LEU A 337 -2.63 14.30 26.83
CA LEU A 337 -3.00 13.65 25.57
C LEU A 337 -2.10 12.45 25.32
N LEU A 338 -0.78 12.61 25.45
CA LEU A 338 0.18 11.50 25.40
C LEU A 338 -0.16 10.38 26.41
N SER A 339 -0.49 10.75 27.65
CA SER A 339 -0.90 9.78 28.67
C SER A 339 -2.21 9.06 28.30
N SER A 340 -3.15 9.74 27.67
CA SER A 340 -4.44 9.17 27.25
C SER A 340 -4.29 8.23 26.05
N VAL A 341 -3.47 8.61 25.08
CA VAL A 341 -3.08 7.76 23.94
C VAL A 341 -2.41 6.49 24.43
N SER A 342 -1.37 6.63 25.26
CA SER A 342 -0.65 5.47 25.82
C SER A 342 -1.59 4.53 26.57
N SER A 343 -2.52 5.06 27.37
CA SER A 343 -3.51 4.24 28.08
C SER A 343 -4.46 3.52 27.12
N THR A 344 -4.92 4.20 26.06
CA THR A 344 -5.81 3.61 25.04
C THR A 344 -5.13 2.44 24.33
N VAL A 345 -3.88 2.61 23.89
CA VAL A 345 -3.11 1.54 23.25
C VAL A 345 -2.87 0.38 24.21
N TYR A 346 -2.56 0.65 25.49
CA TYR A 346 -2.39 -0.39 26.50
C TYR A 346 -3.67 -1.17 26.79
N ASP A 347 -4.80 -0.48 26.88
CA ASP A 347 -6.10 -1.10 27.10
C ASP A 347 -6.48 -1.98 25.90
N ALA A 348 -6.20 -1.54 24.67
CA ALA A 348 -6.37 -2.33 23.47
C ALA A 348 -5.46 -3.58 23.47
N LEU A 349 -4.17 -3.47 23.78
CA LEU A 349 -3.27 -4.62 23.87
C LEU A 349 -3.62 -5.61 25.00
N SER A 350 -4.39 -5.16 26.00
CA SER A 350 -4.94 -6.02 27.04
C SER A 350 -6.20 -6.77 26.58
N PHE A 351 -6.50 -6.72 25.29
CA PHE A 351 -7.59 -7.47 24.64
C PHE A 351 -7.51 -8.96 24.96
N THR A 352 -8.68 -9.53 25.22
CA THR A 352 -8.87 -10.96 25.36
C THR A 352 -10.13 -11.36 24.62
N SER A 353 -10.01 -12.27 23.66
CA SER A 353 -11.17 -12.86 22.99
C SER A 353 -11.76 -14.00 23.83
N ASP A 354 -13.00 -14.38 23.51
CA ASP A 354 -13.66 -15.55 24.09
C ASP A 354 -13.22 -16.88 23.42
N SER A 355 -12.17 -16.86 22.59
CA SER A 355 -11.62 -18.03 21.89
C SER A 355 -11.05 -19.07 22.88
N ASP A 356 -11.34 -20.34 22.62
CA ASP A 356 -10.82 -21.47 23.41
C ASP A 356 -9.35 -21.80 23.08
N THR A 357 -8.84 -21.37 21.91
CA THR A 357 -7.48 -21.66 21.43
C THR A 357 -6.54 -20.48 21.65
N TYR A 358 -6.79 -19.36 20.96
CA TYR A 358 -5.97 -18.16 21.00
C TYR A 358 -6.77 -16.98 21.54
N ALA A 359 -6.76 -16.84 22.87
CA ALA A 359 -7.52 -15.80 23.57
C ALA A 359 -6.78 -14.45 23.65
N SER A 360 -5.47 -14.39 23.40
CA SER A 360 -4.64 -13.19 23.59
C SER A 360 -3.35 -13.22 22.77
N LEU A 361 -2.67 -12.08 22.64
CA LEU A 361 -1.32 -12.02 22.05
C LEU A 361 -0.34 -13.02 22.70
N ALA A 362 -0.43 -13.20 24.01
CA ALA A 362 0.44 -14.13 24.73
C ALA A 362 0.21 -15.60 24.34
N SER A 363 -1.00 -15.97 23.89
CA SER A 363 -1.27 -17.35 23.44
C SER A 363 -0.68 -17.69 22.07
N ILE A 364 -0.34 -16.67 21.27
CA ILE A 364 0.35 -16.83 19.97
C ILE A 364 1.85 -16.49 20.06
N GLY A 365 2.41 -16.39 21.27
CA GLY A 365 3.84 -16.15 21.47
C GLY A 365 4.27 -14.68 21.53
N ILE A 366 3.34 -13.73 21.56
CA ILE A 366 3.65 -12.30 21.63
C ILE A 366 3.45 -11.79 23.06
N THR A 367 4.52 -11.33 23.69
CA THR A 367 4.52 -10.97 25.13
C THR A 367 5.12 -9.59 25.38
N LEU A 368 4.84 -9.02 26.56
CA LEU A 368 5.42 -7.75 27.01
C LEU A 368 6.68 -7.99 27.86
N ASP A 369 7.75 -7.24 27.60
CA ASP A 369 8.95 -7.22 28.43
C ASP A 369 8.81 -6.30 29.67
N ASP A 370 9.87 -6.19 30.48
CA ASP A 370 9.89 -5.34 31.70
C ASP A 370 9.67 -3.84 31.41
N SER A 371 9.93 -3.41 30.18
CA SER A 371 9.76 -2.06 29.67
C SER A 371 8.45 -1.90 28.88
N ASN A 372 7.60 -2.92 28.84
CA ASN A 372 6.39 -3.03 28.04
C ASN A 372 6.61 -2.94 26.52
N TYR A 373 7.76 -3.37 26.00
CA TYR A 373 7.91 -3.65 24.56
C TYR A 373 7.26 -4.99 24.22
N LEU A 374 6.65 -5.10 23.05
CA LEU A 374 6.17 -6.35 22.50
C LEU A 374 7.35 -7.17 21.98
N VAL A 375 7.39 -8.45 22.31
CA VAL A 375 8.42 -9.41 21.93
C VAL A 375 7.75 -10.64 21.33
N ILE A 376 8.15 -10.98 20.11
CA ILE A 376 7.68 -12.17 19.39
C ILE A 376 8.57 -13.37 19.73
N ASP A 377 7.96 -14.46 20.16
CA ASP A 377 8.55 -15.80 20.12
C ASP A 377 8.25 -16.42 18.75
N SER A 378 9.21 -16.33 17.82
CA SER A 378 9.01 -16.72 16.42
C SER A 378 8.61 -18.19 16.27
N GLU A 379 9.17 -19.09 17.08
CA GLU A 379 8.83 -20.52 17.02
C GLU A 379 7.35 -20.76 17.40
N VAL A 380 6.85 -20.05 18.41
CA VAL A 380 5.46 -20.18 18.88
C VAL A 380 4.49 -19.54 17.89
N LEU A 381 4.83 -18.38 17.32
CA LEU A 381 3.99 -17.69 16.36
C LEU A 381 3.89 -18.47 15.04
N GLU A 382 5.01 -18.98 14.53
CA GLU A 382 5.03 -19.85 13.35
C GLU A 382 4.20 -21.13 13.58
N GLU A 383 4.35 -21.78 14.74
CA GLU A 383 3.54 -22.96 15.08
C GLU A 383 2.04 -22.61 15.17
N ALA A 384 1.68 -21.44 15.68
CA ALA A 384 0.29 -21.00 15.77
C ALA A 384 -0.34 -20.77 14.40
N LEU A 385 0.35 -20.06 13.51
CA LEU A 385 -0.10 -19.75 12.15
C LEU A 385 -0.26 -21.01 11.29
N VAL A 386 0.61 -22.01 11.46
CA VAL A 386 0.51 -23.29 10.73
C VAL A 386 -0.57 -24.20 11.33
N SER A 387 -0.78 -24.15 12.64
CA SER A 387 -1.70 -25.08 13.31
C SER A 387 -3.17 -24.68 13.17
N ASP A 388 -3.47 -23.38 13.24
CA ASP A 388 -4.83 -22.85 13.23
C ASP A 388 -4.82 -21.38 12.78
N PHE A 389 -4.63 -21.19 11.47
CA PHE A 389 -4.50 -19.87 10.83
C PHE A 389 -5.72 -18.98 11.09
N ASP A 390 -6.93 -19.55 10.91
CA ASP A 390 -8.20 -18.86 11.14
C ASP A 390 -8.33 -18.38 12.59
N ALA A 391 -7.93 -19.19 13.58
CA ALA A 391 -7.98 -18.76 14.98
C ALA A 391 -6.98 -17.64 15.30
N VAL A 392 -5.86 -17.54 14.58
CA VAL A 392 -4.95 -16.39 14.69
C VAL A 392 -5.57 -15.17 14.01
N ALA A 393 -6.18 -15.34 12.83
CA ALA A 393 -6.92 -14.29 12.14
C ALA A 393 -8.02 -13.70 13.03
N ASP A 394 -8.83 -14.54 13.68
CA ASP A 394 -9.90 -14.16 14.61
C ASP A 394 -9.41 -13.34 15.82
N LEU A 395 -8.14 -13.48 16.20
CA LEU A 395 -7.57 -12.70 17.31
C LEU A 395 -7.37 -11.23 16.93
N PHE A 396 -7.02 -10.96 15.67
CA PHE A 396 -6.72 -9.61 15.17
C PHE A 396 -7.91 -8.98 14.46
N SER A 397 -8.59 -9.77 13.64
CA SER A 397 -9.65 -9.32 12.75
C SER A 397 -11.03 -9.34 13.41
N TYR A 398 -11.92 -8.56 12.82
CA TYR A 398 -13.33 -8.72 13.10
C TYR A 398 -13.85 -10.01 12.47
N SER A 399 -14.50 -10.87 13.24
CA SER A 399 -15.00 -12.14 12.71
C SER A 399 -16.40 -12.49 13.18
N GLY A 400 -17.10 -13.20 12.31
CA GLY A 400 -18.45 -13.68 12.53
C GLY A 400 -18.53 -15.16 12.20
N SER A 401 -18.87 -15.99 13.20
CA SER A 401 -19.07 -17.43 13.02
C SER A 401 -20.50 -17.84 13.31
N THR A 402 -20.90 -18.95 12.70
CA THR A 402 -22.23 -19.56 12.91
C THR A 402 -22.08 -21.04 13.22
N ASP A 403 -23.06 -21.62 13.91
CA ASP A 403 -23.12 -23.06 14.16
C ASP A 403 -23.79 -23.86 13.02
N SER A 404 -24.02 -23.22 11.87
CA SER A 404 -24.71 -23.80 10.71
C SER A 404 -24.16 -23.30 9.38
N ASP A 405 -23.74 -24.22 8.52
CA ASP A 405 -23.27 -23.95 7.14
C ASP A 405 -24.33 -23.21 6.27
N ASP A 406 -25.60 -23.25 6.69
CA ASP A 406 -26.71 -22.60 6.00
C ASP A 406 -26.80 -21.08 6.26
N LEU A 407 -26.01 -20.53 7.19
CA LEU A 407 -26.02 -19.10 7.55
C LEU A 407 -24.60 -18.54 7.57
N LEU A 408 -24.38 -17.47 6.81
CA LEU A 408 -23.12 -16.73 6.73
C LEU A 408 -23.28 -15.34 7.35
N VAL A 409 -22.31 -14.91 8.16
CA VAL A 409 -22.16 -13.49 8.54
C VAL A 409 -21.43 -12.79 7.40
N SER A 410 -22.09 -11.88 6.72
CA SER A 410 -21.56 -11.26 5.50
C SER A 410 -20.95 -9.90 5.71
N GLU A 411 -21.57 -9.12 6.58
CA GLU A 411 -21.10 -7.79 6.95
C GLU A 411 -21.42 -7.66 8.43
N ALA A 412 -20.50 -7.11 9.21
CA ALA A 412 -20.89 -6.41 10.41
C ALA A 412 -19.86 -5.33 10.71
N ASP A 413 -20.35 -4.12 11.01
CA ASP A 413 -19.56 -2.90 11.07
C ASP A 413 -18.94 -2.65 12.46
N GLY A 414 -18.87 -3.69 13.29
CA GLY A 414 -18.41 -3.61 14.68
C GLY A 414 -19.39 -2.99 15.68
N SER A 415 -20.56 -2.48 15.25
CA SER A 415 -21.58 -1.94 16.16
C SER A 415 -22.13 -3.00 17.14
N TYR A 416 -22.03 -4.27 16.77
CA TYR A 416 -22.40 -5.40 17.62
C TYR A 416 -21.23 -6.38 17.76
N THR A 417 -20.99 -6.79 19.01
CA THR A 417 -20.15 -7.93 19.37
C THR A 417 -20.89 -8.79 20.41
N GLY A 418 -20.65 -10.09 20.38
CA GLY A 418 -21.24 -11.09 21.24
C GLY A 418 -22.00 -12.19 20.50
N THR A 419 -22.64 -13.06 21.26
CA THR A 419 -23.36 -14.24 20.75
C THR A 419 -24.86 -14.06 20.81
N PHE A 420 -25.58 -14.40 19.75
CA PHE A 420 -27.04 -14.41 19.72
C PHE A 420 -27.59 -15.58 18.88
N THR A 421 -28.80 -16.04 19.18
CA THR A 421 -29.47 -17.06 18.37
C THR A 421 -30.54 -16.42 17.50
N VAL A 422 -30.43 -16.59 16.19
CA VAL A 422 -31.45 -16.18 15.22
C VAL A 422 -32.33 -17.37 14.85
N ASP A 423 -33.63 -17.24 15.13
CA ASP A 423 -34.66 -18.20 14.72
C ASP A 423 -35.16 -17.82 13.32
N ILE A 424 -34.77 -18.59 12.30
CA ILE A 424 -35.13 -18.37 10.90
C ILE A 424 -36.28 -19.30 10.53
N VAL A 425 -37.38 -18.74 10.04
CA VAL A 425 -38.55 -19.49 9.59
C VAL A 425 -38.70 -19.33 8.08
N THR A 426 -38.75 -20.45 7.37
CA THR A 426 -38.90 -20.52 5.91
C THR A 426 -40.27 -21.04 5.48
N ASP A 427 -40.70 -20.70 4.28
CA ASP A 427 -41.86 -21.31 3.63
C ASP A 427 -41.50 -22.66 2.94
N ALA A 428 -42.47 -23.27 2.25
CA ALA A 428 -42.28 -24.55 1.58
C ALA A 428 -41.35 -24.48 0.34
N ASP A 429 -41.05 -23.27 -0.12
CA ASP A 429 -40.17 -22.99 -1.26
C ASP A 429 -38.79 -22.48 -0.79
N GLY A 430 -38.50 -22.51 0.53
CA GLY A 430 -37.21 -22.11 1.12
C GLY A 430 -37.06 -20.62 1.41
N ASN A 431 -38.07 -19.78 1.13
CA ASN A 431 -37.94 -18.33 1.35
C ASN A 431 -38.11 -17.97 2.82
N ILE A 432 -37.30 -17.02 3.30
CA ILE A 432 -37.40 -16.52 4.67
C ILE A 432 -38.72 -15.75 4.86
N THR A 433 -39.50 -16.16 5.87
CA THR A 433 -40.78 -15.54 6.26
C THR A 433 -40.69 -14.73 7.55
N SER A 434 -39.80 -15.11 8.46
CA SER A 434 -39.45 -14.34 9.66
C SER A 434 -38.05 -14.72 10.14
N ALA A 435 -37.32 -13.75 10.68
CA ALA A 435 -36.12 -13.96 11.47
C ALA A 435 -36.31 -13.25 12.80
N SER A 436 -36.14 -13.96 13.91
CA SER A 436 -36.32 -13.37 15.24
C SER A 436 -35.20 -13.75 16.19
N VAL A 437 -34.81 -12.84 17.07
CA VAL A 437 -33.87 -13.13 18.16
C VAL A 437 -34.61 -12.99 19.48
N ASN A 438 -34.57 -14.03 20.31
CA ASN A 438 -35.35 -14.11 21.55
C ASN A 438 -36.87 -13.85 21.35
N GLY A 439 -37.39 -14.19 20.16
CA GLY A 439 -38.79 -14.01 19.78
C GLY A 439 -39.20 -12.59 19.35
N ASP A 440 -38.25 -11.66 19.16
CA ASP A 440 -38.48 -10.35 18.55
C ASP A 440 -38.14 -10.40 17.05
N ASP A 441 -39.16 -10.24 16.19
CA ASP A 441 -39.06 -10.28 14.73
C ASP A 441 -38.84 -8.90 14.10
N SER A 442 -38.71 -7.84 14.91
CA SER A 442 -38.50 -6.47 14.44
C SER A 442 -37.03 -6.08 14.30
N LEU A 443 -36.11 -6.99 14.65
CA LEU A 443 -34.67 -6.73 14.75
C LEU A 443 -33.94 -6.79 13.41
N PHE A 444 -34.48 -7.55 12.45
CA PHE A 444 -33.90 -7.74 11.12
C PHE A 444 -34.92 -7.43 10.01
N THR A 445 -34.43 -6.80 8.96
CA THR A 445 -35.14 -6.63 7.69
C THR A 445 -34.77 -7.77 6.75
N ILE A 446 -35.77 -8.46 6.20
CA ILE A 446 -35.58 -9.57 5.26
C ILE A 446 -35.57 -9.02 3.83
N ASN A 447 -34.51 -9.29 3.09
CA ASN A 447 -34.36 -8.98 1.66
C ASN A 447 -33.93 -10.23 0.89
N GLY A 448 -34.90 -11.04 0.47
CA GLY A 448 -34.63 -12.36 -0.12
C GLY A 448 -34.01 -13.29 0.91
N ASN A 449 -32.77 -13.70 0.65
CA ASN A 449 -31.94 -14.52 1.54
C ASN A 449 -31.07 -13.69 2.51
N LYS A 450 -31.09 -12.35 2.40
CA LYS A 450 -30.32 -11.44 3.27
C LYS A 450 -31.17 -11.01 4.48
N LEU A 451 -30.60 -11.09 5.68
CA LEU A 451 -31.12 -10.52 6.91
C LEU A 451 -30.26 -9.31 7.28
N VAL A 452 -30.85 -8.13 7.36
CA VAL A 452 -30.12 -6.89 7.67
C VAL A 452 -30.60 -6.32 8.99
N GLY A 453 -29.69 -6.09 9.93
CA GLY A 453 -29.99 -5.44 11.18
C GLY A 453 -30.65 -4.08 10.98
N VAL A 454 -31.68 -3.79 11.78
CA VAL A 454 -32.40 -2.51 11.68
C VAL A 454 -31.54 -1.37 12.25
N GLU A 455 -31.44 -0.26 11.53
CA GLU A 455 -30.76 0.99 11.93
C GLU A 455 -31.25 1.49 13.31
N GLY A 456 -30.32 1.85 14.19
CA GLY A 456 -30.57 2.18 15.60
C GLY A 456 -31.05 1.01 16.48
N GLY A 457 -31.00 -0.23 15.96
CA GLY A 457 -31.32 -1.47 16.64
C GLY A 457 -30.11 -2.14 17.29
N ALA A 458 -30.34 -3.24 18.03
CA ALA A 458 -29.27 -3.94 18.74
C ALA A 458 -28.28 -4.68 17.81
N TYR A 459 -28.67 -4.96 16.58
CA TYR A 459 -27.87 -5.67 15.57
C TYR A 459 -27.61 -4.78 14.35
N GLU A 460 -27.67 -3.45 14.52
CA GLU A 460 -27.28 -2.50 13.49
C GLU A 460 -25.89 -2.86 12.92
N GLY A 461 -25.72 -2.69 11.61
CA GLY A 461 -24.50 -3.08 10.92
C GLY A 461 -24.42 -4.56 10.54
N VAL A 462 -25.14 -5.47 11.23
CA VAL A 462 -25.06 -6.91 10.97
C VAL A 462 -25.90 -7.31 9.75
N THR A 463 -25.25 -7.91 8.75
CA THR A 463 -25.84 -8.61 7.62
C THR A 463 -25.57 -10.11 7.72
N LEU A 464 -26.61 -10.91 7.59
CA LEU A 464 -26.52 -12.37 7.47
C LEU A 464 -27.09 -12.84 6.12
N PHE A 465 -26.48 -13.85 5.50
CA PHE A 465 -27.02 -14.54 4.34
C PHE A 465 -27.42 -15.96 4.70
N PHE A 466 -28.67 -16.32 4.42
CA PHE A 466 -29.19 -17.65 4.68
C PHE A 466 -29.37 -18.44 3.38
N GLY A 467 -28.55 -19.49 3.21
CA GLY A 467 -28.58 -20.42 2.07
C GLY A 467 -29.42 -21.67 2.29
N GLY A 468 -29.94 -21.90 3.50
CA GLY A 468 -30.70 -23.10 3.82
C GLY A 468 -32.14 -23.12 3.28
N ASP A 469 -32.71 -24.32 3.13
CA ASP A 469 -34.08 -24.52 2.62
C ASP A 469 -35.14 -24.74 3.74
N SER A 470 -34.71 -24.86 4.99
CA SER A 470 -35.59 -25.25 6.10
C SER A 470 -35.43 -24.36 7.33
N SER A 471 -36.49 -24.25 8.12
CA SER A 471 -36.48 -23.42 9.33
C SER A 471 -35.51 -23.99 10.37
N GLN A 472 -34.67 -23.13 10.92
CA GLN A 472 -33.65 -23.49 11.90
C GLN A 472 -33.35 -22.33 12.84
N SER A 473 -32.85 -22.67 14.02
CA SER A 473 -32.29 -21.72 14.98
C SER A 473 -30.78 -21.81 14.85
N VAL A 474 -30.13 -20.70 14.52
CA VAL A 474 -28.68 -20.64 14.30
C VAL A 474 -28.07 -19.71 15.35
N GLU A 475 -27.05 -20.19 16.04
CA GLU A 475 -26.22 -19.36 16.91
C GLU A 475 -25.21 -18.60 16.03
N VAL A 476 -25.17 -17.29 16.23
CA VAL A 476 -24.26 -16.36 15.56
C VAL A 476 -23.38 -15.75 16.63
N SER A 477 -22.07 -15.88 16.45
CA SER A 477 -21.06 -15.31 17.32
C SER A 477 -20.28 -14.27 16.53
N ILE A 478 -20.23 -13.05 17.05
CA ILE A 478 -19.53 -11.94 16.42
C ILE A 478 -18.50 -11.42 17.42
N THR A 479 -17.24 -11.38 17.02
CA THR A 479 -16.13 -10.93 17.88
C THR A 479 -15.44 -9.73 17.23
N SER A 480 -15.16 -8.70 18.02
CA SER A 480 -14.15 -7.73 17.63
C SER A 480 -12.77 -8.35 17.84
N GLY A 481 -11.86 -8.19 16.89
CA GLY A 481 -10.47 -8.54 17.06
C GLY A 481 -9.66 -7.39 17.64
N LEU A 482 -8.46 -7.70 18.14
CA LEU A 482 -7.52 -6.72 18.69
C LEU A 482 -7.24 -5.57 17.72
N ALA A 483 -6.95 -5.90 16.47
CA ALA A 483 -6.50 -4.92 15.49
C ALA A 483 -7.65 -3.98 15.12
N TYR A 484 -8.86 -4.54 14.93
CA TYR A 484 -10.08 -3.78 14.72
C TYR A 484 -10.39 -2.81 15.89
N ASP A 485 -10.33 -3.31 17.14
CA ASP A 485 -10.58 -2.49 18.32
C ASP A 485 -9.53 -1.39 18.49
N LEU A 486 -8.28 -1.67 18.13
CA LEU A 486 -7.19 -0.71 18.17
C LEU A 486 -7.36 0.38 17.12
N THR A 487 -7.60 0.04 15.84
CA THR A 487 -7.84 1.00 14.75
C THR A 487 -8.97 1.96 15.13
N ASN A 488 -10.13 1.45 15.52
CA ASN A 488 -11.26 2.28 15.96
C ASN A 488 -10.94 3.17 17.17
N SER A 489 -10.09 2.68 18.07
CA SER A 489 -9.67 3.43 19.24
C SER A 489 -8.65 4.52 18.91
N LEU A 490 -7.86 4.34 17.84
CA LEU A 490 -6.84 5.25 17.37
C LEU A 490 -7.41 6.36 16.47
N ASP A 491 -8.43 6.07 15.65
CA ASP A 491 -9.06 7.06 14.75
C ASP A 491 -9.43 8.37 15.47
N LYS A 492 -9.95 8.30 16.70
CA LYS A 492 -10.28 9.51 17.50
C LYS A 492 -9.08 10.45 17.76
N TYR A 493 -7.85 9.95 17.63
CA TYR A 493 -6.60 10.70 17.81
C TYR A 493 -5.99 11.12 16.47
N THR A 494 -5.93 10.19 15.51
CA THR A 494 -5.21 10.30 14.24
C THR A 494 -6.02 10.95 13.13
N ASN A 495 -7.35 10.98 13.23
CA ASN A 495 -8.21 11.51 12.18
C ASN A 495 -7.79 12.93 11.75
N SER A 496 -7.43 13.06 10.47
CA SER A 496 -6.90 14.31 9.91
C SER A 496 -7.89 15.49 9.94
N SER A 497 -9.19 15.24 10.09
CA SER A 497 -10.23 16.28 10.05
C SER A 497 -10.73 16.72 11.42
N ASP A 498 -10.84 15.79 12.37
CA ASP A 498 -11.40 16.07 13.70
C ASP A 498 -10.70 15.32 14.86
N GLY A 499 -9.55 14.71 14.60
CA GLY A 499 -8.75 13.99 15.59
C GLY A 499 -8.22 14.91 16.71
N LEU A 500 -8.08 14.36 17.91
CA LEU A 500 -7.62 15.12 19.08
C LEU A 500 -6.21 15.70 18.92
N ILE A 501 -5.32 15.02 18.18
CA ILE A 501 -3.95 15.51 17.94
C ILE A 501 -3.97 16.63 16.91
N ALA A 502 -4.68 16.48 15.80
CA ALA A 502 -4.85 17.53 14.81
C ALA A 502 -5.39 18.84 15.43
N ASN A 503 -6.43 18.74 16.29
CA ASN A 503 -6.95 19.88 17.03
C ASN A 503 -5.96 20.49 18.04
N ARG A 504 -5.06 19.68 18.61
CA ARG A 504 -3.99 20.17 19.51
C ARG A 504 -2.93 20.93 18.71
N LEU A 505 -2.56 20.41 17.54
CA LEU A 505 -1.60 21.02 16.63
C LEU A 505 -2.08 22.40 16.16
N GLU A 506 -3.31 22.49 15.63
CA GLU A 506 -3.91 23.76 15.17
C GLU A 506 -3.88 24.85 16.26
N ARG A 507 -4.11 24.46 17.52
CA ARG A 507 -4.08 25.38 18.66
C ARG A 507 -2.67 25.84 19.06
N LEU A 508 -1.68 24.97 18.91
CA LEU A 508 -0.29 25.32 19.17
C LEU A 508 0.24 26.22 18.06
N GLU A 509 -0.12 25.95 16.80
CA GLU A 509 0.17 26.81 15.65
C GLU A 509 -0.44 28.21 15.83
N GLU A 510 -1.72 28.30 16.25
CA GLU A 510 -2.36 29.60 16.56
C GLU A 510 -1.64 30.32 17.71
N GLN A 511 -1.11 29.59 18.70
CA GLN A 511 -0.33 30.16 19.79
C GLN A 511 1.02 30.71 19.30
N VAL A 512 1.70 30.03 18.37
CA VAL A 512 2.93 30.53 17.74
C VAL A 512 2.63 31.82 16.98
N ASP A 513 1.58 31.83 16.14
CA ASP A 513 1.17 33.01 15.38
C ASP A 513 0.90 34.23 16.30
N ASP A 514 0.18 34.02 17.41
CA ASP A 514 -0.11 35.07 18.40
C ASP A 514 1.18 35.61 19.08
N LEU A 515 2.12 34.71 19.43
CA LEU A 515 3.40 35.09 20.05
C LEU A 515 4.32 35.81 19.05
N GLU A 516 4.32 35.40 17.78
CA GLU A 516 5.05 36.10 16.71
C GLU A 516 4.52 37.53 16.52
N GLU A 517 3.20 37.74 16.56
CA GLU A 517 2.59 39.08 16.53
C GLU A 517 3.02 39.91 17.76
N GLU A 518 3.11 39.30 18.95
CA GLU A 518 3.62 39.98 20.15
C GLU A 518 5.10 40.40 20.00
N VAL A 519 5.96 39.55 19.42
CA VAL A 519 7.36 39.90 19.12
C VAL A 519 7.43 41.07 18.14
N GLU A 520 6.62 41.08 17.09
CA GLU A 520 6.55 42.19 16.14
C GLU A 520 6.14 43.51 16.83
N ASP A 521 5.11 43.47 17.67
CA ASP A 521 4.62 44.62 18.43
C ASP A 521 5.68 45.16 19.41
N ILE A 522 6.34 44.28 20.16
CA ILE A 522 7.44 44.66 21.09
C ILE A 522 8.59 45.31 20.32
N THR A 523 8.94 44.75 19.17
CA THR A 523 10.02 45.24 18.31
C THR A 523 9.69 46.65 17.79
N ALA A 524 8.48 46.86 17.28
CA ALA A 524 8.01 48.17 16.81
C ALA A 524 8.02 49.21 17.94
N ASP A 525 7.57 48.83 19.14
CA ASP A 525 7.58 49.67 20.33
C ASP A 525 9.01 50.02 20.81
N ALA A 526 9.96 49.12 20.64
CA ALA A 526 11.37 49.35 20.93
C ALA A 526 11.98 50.35 19.94
N GLU A 527 11.70 50.19 18.65
CA GLU A 527 12.15 51.11 17.60
C GLU A 527 11.58 52.53 17.79
N GLU A 528 10.28 52.67 18.09
CA GLU A 528 9.66 53.98 18.36
C GLU A 528 10.29 54.64 19.59
N TYR A 529 10.53 53.86 20.64
CA TYR A 529 11.17 54.36 21.86
C TYR A 529 12.60 54.84 21.61
N ALA A 530 13.40 54.07 20.86
CA ALA A 530 14.75 54.43 20.47
C ALA A 530 14.77 55.70 19.61
N ALA A 531 13.85 55.83 18.66
CA ALA A 531 13.69 57.02 17.82
C ALA A 531 13.36 58.27 18.66
N LYS A 532 12.44 58.14 19.63
CA LYS A 532 12.04 59.23 20.53
C LYS A 532 13.18 59.67 21.46
N LEU A 533 13.95 58.72 21.98
CA LEU A 533 15.15 59.03 22.76
C LEU A 533 16.19 59.76 21.90
N THR A 534 16.40 59.29 20.67
CA THR A 534 17.32 59.91 19.70
C THR A 534 16.93 61.37 19.42
N GLU A 535 15.65 61.66 19.17
CA GLU A 535 15.15 63.03 18.96
C GLU A 535 15.41 63.90 20.20
N ARG A 536 15.15 63.36 21.39
CA ARG A 536 15.33 64.08 22.65
C ARG A 536 16.79 64.39 22.93
N TYR A 537 17.69 63.44 22.74
CA TYR A 537 19.12 63.66 22.92
C TYR A 537 19.66 64.66 21.89
N SER A 538 19.24 64.55 20.63
CA SER A 538 19.59 65.51 19.57
C SER A 538 19.13 66.94 19.92
N ALA A 539 17.93 67.11 20.49
CA ALA A 539 17.43 68.42 20.91
C ALA A 539 18.23 69.01 22.08
N ILE A 540 18.61 68.17 23.06
CA ILE A 540 19.44 68.59 24.20
C ILE A 540 20.83 69.01 23.73
N GLU A 541 21.46 68.27 22.81
CA GLU A 541 22.76 68.62 22.24
C GLU A 541 22.71 69.95 21.48
N ALA A 542 21.63 70.21 20.72
CA ALA A 542 21.43 71.48 20.04
C ALA A 542 21.30 72.67 21.01
N GLU A 543 20.57 72.51 22.12
CA GLU A 543 20.47 73.53 23.16
C GLU A 543 21.81 73.75 23.88
N LEU A 544 22.55 72.68 24.20
CA LEU A 544 23.88 72.77 24.82
C LEU A 544 24.86 73.52 23.92
N TYR A 545 24.83 73.26 22.61
CA TYR A 545 25.65 74.00 21.65
C TYR A 545 25.30 75.50 21.63
N GLN A 546 24.02 75.86 21.66
CA GLN A 546 23.60 77.27 21.72
C GLN A 546 24.03 77.94 23.04
N LEU A 547 23.92 77.24 24.17
CA LEU A 547 24.36 77.74 25.47
C LEU A 547 25.89 77.93 25.52
N GLN A 548 26.65 77.03 24.89
CA GLN A 548 28.10 77.20 24.79
C GLN A 548 28.47 78.40 23.93
N LEU A 549 27.79 78.59 22.80
CA LEU A 549 28.02 79.75 21.94
C LEU A 549 27.65 81.06 22.66
N LEU A 550 26.58 81.06 23.46
CA LEU A 550 26.22 82.18 24.32
C LEU A 550 27.27 82.43 25.41
N ARG A 551 27.79 81.35 26.02
CA ARG A 551 28.86 81.44 27.01
C ARG A 551 30.14 82.00 26.40
N GLU A 552 30.57 81.52 25.24
CA GLU A 552 31.73 82.03 24.51
C GLU A 552 31.54 83.51 24.14
N GLN A 553 30.33 83.91 23.75
CA GLN A 553 30.00 85.33 23.53
C GLN A 553 30.06 86.16 24.82
N LEU A 554 29.59 85.64 25.96
CA LEU A 554 29.66 86.31 27.26
C LEU A 554 31.10 86.40 27.77
N ASP A 555 31.90 85.33 27.63
CA ASP A 555 33.32 85.31 27.96
C ASP A 555 34.09 86.30 27.06
N ALA A 556 33.72 86.45 25.78
CA ALA A 556 34.28 87.47 24.90
C ALA A 556 33.82 88.91 25.25
N LEU A 557 32.64 89.08 25.87
CA LEU A 557 32.08 90.39 26.24
C LEU A 557 32.57 90.88 27.62
N TRP A 558 32.94 89.96 28.52
CA TRP A 558 33.40 90.26 29.88
C TRP A 558 34.87 89.89 30.13
N GLY A 559 35.54 89.23 29.19
CA GLY A 559 36.95 88.85 29.27
C GLY A 559 37.96 89.92 28.86
N ASP A 560 37.51 91.14 28.56
CA ASP A 560 38.37 92.29 28.17
C ASP A 560 38.42 93.32 29.32
N ASP A 561 38.88 92.89 30.50
CA ASP A 561 39.33 93.75 31.60
C ASP A 561 40.59 93.12 32.24
N ASP A 562 41.72 93.27 31.55
CA ASP A 562 43.08 93.23 32.12
C ASP A 562 43.91 94.41 31.59
#